data_AF-A0A0R2LLG7-F1
#
_entry.id   AF-A0A0R2LLG7-F1
#
_cell.length_a   1.000
_cell.length_b   1.000
_cell.length_c   1.000
_cell.angle_alpha   90.00
_cell.angle_beta   90.00
_cell.angle_gamma   90.00
#
_symmetry.space_group_name_H-M   'P 1'
#
loop_
_entity.id
_entity.type
_entity.pdbx_description
1 polymer ?
#
loop_
_entity_poly.entity_id
_entity_poly.type
_entity_poly.pdbx_seq_one_letter_code
_entity_poly.pdbx_strand_id
1 'polypeptide(L)'
;MSKNRVKKIIKILSISLFSATMFLGVSQSMITVDAAPRVENKQSGQLSLEDFEKPSNLPIELEPGMKIPTKKTVKTGPIGKPSNEDPEDIPDATVVDFPDATLDSAVKTALGVKDEVTVGDIRNRKTTLNISAGTSDNPVNNYAGMEYFKYLPRTTDFIFGSDFGNKVTEFSDFEGIHFSEFKMYGDFIDTDVAALTKIPTDKMYSVSLFGRGTYQRTFTGLQNEQLAALGPWLTDMYNNNVDKFKYIGLAFDNITDFRPLKGLNTEINGWLIGTGNSYIDRDTVNIVDHDVNTIKAKPVYDIEGTNLNDKYDTTIRSDNKRSRTLVNLGDSEYKYDPVSLQTGANYVTYGYYGMIYVSGNDPISYVETSYTGDKNEGLLFRYDLLNYRIADFQDNPTVKINYVDESGNELRDSQTIPGDKIGDEYDLTDHSKIEGYSLISPKDLTGKYTQDPQEKDFVYKDDEDEDDNGGDTGGGDGSGGGNGGGSTVDRTVENSIQNVSTYANRSAVDLFDYHGHRLTDRQLAADSGWYSDKIMTLRGVKYYRVSSSEWIKVNDAYEYTIKDGVVRTKRDTPYKKLINAHSEPSNRGLAPGTDWKFDRTVEFDGKTYYRVSTNEFVAADDVSEV
;
A
#
# COMPACT_ATOMS: atom_id res chain seq x y z
N MET A 1 -69.21 -9.11 -33.23
CA MET A 1 -69.27 -9.68 -31.86
C MET A 1 -67.98 -9.31 -31.14
N SER A 2 -67.97 -8.14 -30.47
CA SER A 2 -67.76 -7.93 -29.02
C SER A 2 -66.28 -7.93 -28.59
N LYS A 3 -65.56 -6.79 -28.57
CA LYS A 3 -65.49 -5.77 -27.49
C LYS A 3 -65.33 -6.37 -26.07
N ASN A 4 -64.13 -6.30 -25.48
CA ASN A 4 -63.83 -5.81 -24.12
C ASN A 4 -62.42 -6.22 -23.62
N ARG A 5 -61.46 -5.28 -23.66
CA ARG A 5 -60.69 -4.77 -22.48
C ARG A 5 -59.47 -3.96 -22.93
N VAL A 6 -59.69 -2.67 -23.10
CA VAL A 6 -58.70 -1.58 -22.95
C VAL A 6 -59.25 -0.67 -21.85
N LYS A 7 -58.47 -0.39 -20.79
CA LYS A 7 -58.37 0.89 -20.02
C LYS A 7 -57.87 0.70 -18.58
N LYS A 8 -57.14 1.75 -18.13
CA LYS A 8 -56.68 2.17 -16.77
C LYS A 8 -55.24 1.73 -16.43
N ILE A 9 -54.25 2.59 -16.16
CA ILE A 9 -54.22 3.99 -15.67
C ILE A 9 -53.00 4.76 -16.24
N ILE A 10 -53.23 6.00 -16.71
CA ILE A 10 -52.25 7.09 -16.87
C ILE A 10 -52.65 8.17 -15.85
N LYS A 11 -51.69 8.63 -15.03
CA LYS A 11 -51.58 9.86 -14.19
C LYS A 11 -50.68 9.50 -13.00
N ILE A 12 -49.67 10.24 -12.52
CA ILE A 12 -49.09 11.58 -12.71
C ILE A 12 -47.69 11.43 -12.09
N LEU A 13 -46.62 11.90 -12.73
CA LEU A 13 -45.47 12.42 -11.98
C LEU A 13 -45.15 13.80 -12.55
N SER A 14 -45.57 14.81 -11.79
CA SER A 14 -45.23 16.20 -11.95
C SER A 14 -43.74 16.35 -11.71
N ILE A 15 -42.97 16.66 -12.75
CA ILE A 15 -41.61 17.17 -12.60
C ILE A 15 -41.76 18.62 -12.12
N SER A 16 -41.57 18.86 -10.83
CA SER A 16 -41.35 20.20 -10.30
C SER A 16 -39.94 20.64 -10.73
N LEU A 17 -39.86 21.41 -11.81
CA LEU A 17 -38.71 22.26 -12.09
C LEU A 17 -38.60 23.27 -10.93
N PHE A 18 -37.59 23.12 -10.07
CA PHE A 18 -37.13 24.23 -9.24
C PHE A 18 -36.14 25.05 -10.08
N SER A 19 -36.59 26.21 -10.54
CA SER A 19 -35.67 27.28 -10.98
C SER A 19 -34.97 27.83 -9.74
N ALA A 20 -33.65 27.70 -9.67
CA ALA A 20 -32.83 28.49 -8.78
C ALA A 20 -32.70 29.90 -9.37
N THR A 21 -33.49 30.83 -8.85
CA THR A 21 -33.21 32.27 -9.01
C THR A 21 -32.06 32.60 -8.06
N MET A 22 -30.86 32.83 -8.58
CA MET A 22 -29.80 33.47 -7.82
C MET A 22 -29.41 34.78 -8.49
N PHE A 23 -29.48 35.84 -7.68
CA PHE A 23 -29.12 37.21 -7.99
C PHE A 23 -27.68 37.30 -8.53
N LEU A 24 -27.51 37.88 -9.72
CA LEU A 24 -26.26 38.49 -10.14
C LEU A 24 -26.51 39.99 -10.32
N GLY A 25 -25.94 40.77 -9.41
CA GLY A 25 -25.86 42.21 -9.54
C GLY A 25 -24.71 42.62 -10.46
N VAL A 26 -25.02 43.59 -11.32
CA VAL A 26 -24.14 44.61 -11.91
C VAL A 26 -23.51 44.35 -13.30
N SER A 27 -24.20 44.93 -14.30
CA SER A 27 -23.70 45.87 -15.34
C SER A 27 -23.12 45.40 -16.69
N GLN A 28 -23.85 45.84 -17.74
CA GLN A 28 -23.44 46.24 -19.12
C GLN A 28 -22.84 45.16 -20.04
N SER A 29 -23.12 45.06 -21.34
CA SER A 29 -23.97 45.79 -22.30
C SER A 29 -24.05 44.98 -23.61
N MET A 30 -25.15 45.17 -24.34
CA MET A 30 -25.52 44.74 -25.70
C MET A 30 -24.42 44.21 -26.66
N ILE A 31 -24.74 43.14 -27.39
CA ILE A 31 -24.88 43.10 -28.87
C ILE A 31 -25.56 41.76 -29.27
N THR A 32 -26.66 41.86 -30.03
CA THR A 32 -27.35 40.79 -30.77
C THR A 32 -26.68 40.52 -32.11
N VAL A 33 -26.77 39.28 -32.65
CA VAL A 33 -27.23 38.96 -34.03
C VAL A 33 -27.26 37.44 -34.28
N ASP A 34 -28.46 36.98 -34.64
CA ASP A 34 -28.93 35.87 -35.51
C ASP A 34 -27.96 34.85 -36.17
N ALA A 35 -28.33 33.56 -36.09
CA ALA A 35 -28.92 32.73 -37.18
C ALA A 35 -28.54 31.23 -37.12
N ALA A 36 -29.56 30.37 -36.95
CA ALA A 36 -29.59 28.89 -37.04
C ALA A 36 -29.41 28.39 -38.51
N PRO A 37 -29.43 27.06 -38.90
CA PRO A 37 -30.04 25.90 -38.19
C PRO A 37 -29.43 24.48 -38.40
N ARG A 38 -30.08 23.50 -37.73
CA ARG A 38 -30.37 22.08 -38.07
C ARG A 38 -29.57 20.90 -37.45
N VAL A 39 -30.27 20.23 -36.51
CA VAL A 39 -30.65 18.79 -36.41
C VAL A 39 -29.55 17.72 -36.36
N GLU A 40 -29.42 17.04 -35.20
CA GLU A 40 -29.74 15.60 -35.06
C GLU A 40 -29.89 15.18 -33.58
N ASN A 41 -30.84 14.26 -33.35
CA ASN A 41 -31.17 13.61 -32.08
C ASN A 41 -30.06 12.60 -31.68
N LYS A 42 -29.67 12.55 -30.40
CA LYS A 42 -29.39 11.28 -29.68
C LYS A 42 -29.30 11.51 -28.17
N GLN A 43 -30.11 10.74 -27.44
CA GLN A 43 -30.02 10.56 -25.99
C GLN A 43 -28.74 9.79 -25.60
N SER A 44 -28.27 10.09 -24.38
CA SER A 44 -27.26 9.46 -23.52
C SER A 44 -26.07 10.38 -23.25
N GLY A 45 -26.05 10.93 -22.04
CA GLY A 45 -25.01 11.85 -21.57
C GLY A 45 -25.32 12.19 -20.12
N GLN A 46 -24.79 11.40 -19.19
CA GLN A 46 -24.81 11.70 -17.77
C GLN A 46 -23.37 11.64 -17.24
N LEU A 47 -22.91 12.80 -16.78
CA LEU A 47 -21.92 13.15 -15.76
C LEU A 47 -21.50 14.60 -16.09
N SER A 48 -22.00 15.61 -15.37
CA SER A 48 -21.55 17.00 -15.58
C SER A 48 -20.35 17.32 -14.68
N LEU A 49 -19.37 17.94 -15.31
CA LEU A 49 -17.99 18.19 -14.88
C LEU A 49 -17.79 19.44 -13.97
N GLU A 50 -18.84 20.15 -13.58
CA GLU A 50 -18.68 21.54 -13.09
C GLU A 50 -18.05 21.70 -11.69
N ASP A 51 -17.84 20.62 -10.92
CA ASP A 51 -17.14 20.66 -9.63
C ASP A 51 -15.63 20.31 -9.70
N PHE A 52 -15.11 19.95 -10.89
CA PHE A 52 -13.69 19.55 -11.07
C PHE A 52 -12.79 20.65 -11.64
N GLU A 53 -13.32 21.86 -11.88
CA GLU A 53 -12.57 22.99 -12.42
C GLU A 53 -12.17 24.00 -11.33
N LYS A 54 -10.90 23.92 -10.90
CA LYS A 54 -10.02 25.10 -10.79
C LYS A 54 -8.55 24.67 -10.67
N PRO A 55 -7.76 24.79 -11.75
CA PRO A 55 -6.31 24.69 -11.67
C PRO A 55 -5.75 26.07 -11.32
N SER A 56 -4.92 26.20 -10.28
CA SER A 56 -3.76 27.11 -10.33
C SER A 56 -2.84 26.99 -9.12
N ASN A 57 -1.55 26.94 -9.47
CA ASN A 57 -0.36 27.21 -8.68
C ASN A 57 0.22 26.06 -7.83
N LEU A 58 1.05 25.26 -8.51
CA LEU A 58 2.25 24.62 -7.96
C LEU A 58 3.03 25.61 -7.08
N PRO A 59 3.66 25.11 -6.01
CA PRO A 59 5.09 24.82 -6.12
C PRO A 59 5.37 23.32 -6.08
N ILE A 60 6.15 22.86 -7.04
CA ILE A 60 7.02 21.70 -6.89
C ILE A 60 8.11 22.13 -5.93
N GLU A 61 8.09 21.55 -4.74
CA GLU A 61 9.32 21.21 -4.03
C GLU A 61 9.03 19.88 -3.34
N LEU A 62 9.45 18.77 -3.97
CA LEU A 62 9.72 17.56 -3.22
C LEU A 62 10.96 17.91 -2.39
N GLU A 63 10.78 18.26 -1.11
CA GLU A 63 11.89 18.65 -0.26
C GLU A 63 13.00 17.58 -0.27
N PRO A 64 14.28 17.96 -0.42
CA PRO A 64 15.40 17.06 -0.15
C PRO A 64 15.36 16.69 1.33
N GLY A 65 15.00 15.44 1.64
CA GLY A 65 14.92 14.94 3.01
C GLY A 65 13.50 14.78 3.56
N MET A 66 12.59 14.17 2.78
CA MET A 66 11.28 13.73 3.24
C MET A 66 11.41 13.02 4.60
N LYS A 67 10.96 13.69 5.67
CA LYS A 67 10.90 13.09 7.00
C LYS A 67 9.79 12.06 6.98
N ILE A 68 10.18 10.79 7.01
CA ILE A 68 9.32 9.68 7.43
C ILE A 68 8.76 10.06 8.81
N PRO A 69 7.43 10.18 8.99
CA PRO A 69 6.85 10.44 10.31
C PRO A 69 7.20 9.28 11.25
N THR A 70 8.09 9.51 12.20
CA THR A 70 8.30 8.57 13.31
C THR A 70 7.07 8.63 14.21
N LYS A 71 6.40 7.48 14.40
CA LYS A 71 5.22 7.24 15.24
C LYS A 71 5.39 7.90 16.62
N LYS A 72 4.80 9.09 16.82
CA LYS A 72 4.71 9.70 18.14
C LYS A 72 3.61 8.99 18.93
N THR A 73 4.00 8.25 19.94
CA THR A 73 3.07 7.66 20.90
C THR A 73 2.51 8.76 21.79
N VAL A 74 1.21 9.04 21.70
CA VAL A 74 0.51 9.88 22.68
C VAL A 74 -0.37 8.99 23.54
N LYS A 75 -0.33 9.25 24.86
CA LYS A 75 -1.09 8.54 25.87
C LYS A 75 -2.57 8.91 25.75
N THR A 76 -3.43 7.90 25.64
CA THR A 76 -4.87 8.03 25.84
C THR A 76 -5.15 8.32 27.31
N GLY A 77 -5.90 9.39 27.59
CA GLY A 77 -6.50 9.62 28.90
C GLY A 77 -7.66 8.64 29.15
N PRO A 78 -8.11 8.45 30.40
CA PRO A 78 -9.20 7.53 30.69
C PRO A 78 -10.50 8.03 30.05
N ILE A 79 -11.05 7.22 29.16
CA ILE A 79 -12.35 7.40 28.51
C ILE A 79 -13.45 7.16 29.55
N GLY A 80 -14.37 8.10 29.68
CA GLY A 80 -15.61 7.95 30.45
C GLY A 80 -16.51 6.88 29.83
N LYS A 81 -17.09 6.04 30.67
CA LYS A 81 -18.03 4.98 30.28
C LYS A 81 -19.20 5.57 29.47
N PRO A 82 -19.62 4.98 28.33
CA PRO A 82 -20.81 5.41 27.63
C PRO A 82 -22.05 5.12 28.50
N SER A 83 -22.89 6.12 28.70
CA SER A 83 -24.17 5.98 29.41
C SER A 83 -25.23 5.39 28.47
N ASN A 84 -25.66 4.17 28.77
CA ASN A 84 -26.85 3.54 28.20
C ASN A 84 -28.11 4.21 28.79
N GLU A 85 -28.49 5.39 28.31
CA GLU A 85 -29.84 5.94 28.52
C GLU A 85 -30.70 5.61 27.29
N ASP A 86 -31.92 5.13 27.53
CA ASP A 86 -32.93 4.85 26.50
C ASP A 86 -33.19 6.12 25.66
N PRO A 87 -33.49 6.02 24.35
CA PRO A 87 -33.69 7.20 23.51
C PRO A 87 -34.88 8.09 23.90
N GLU A 88 -35.75 7.60 24.79
CA GLU A 88 -36.90 8.33 25.33
C GLU A 88 -36.55 9.27 26.50
N ASP A 89 -35.35 9.20 27.09
CA ASP A 89 -35.02 9.95 28.32
C ASP A 89 -34.31 11.29 28.11
N ILE A 90 -33.78 11.59 26.91
CA ILE A 90 -33.11 12.89 26.66
C ILE A 90 -34.13 13.99 26.32
N PRO A 91 -34.24 15.07 27.12
CA PRO A 91 -35.20 16.16 26.87
C PRO A 91 -34.96 16.87 25.53
N ASP A 92 -36.04 17.26 24.84
CA ASP A 92 -35.97 18.04 23.59
C ASP A 92 -35.16 19.33 23.74
N ALA A 93 -35.20 19.97 24.92
CA ALA A 93 -34.47 21.20 25.21
C ALA A 93 -32.95 21.00 25.44
N THR A 94 -32.45 19.76 25.39
CA THR A 94 -31.02 19.48 25.55
C THR A 94 -30.25 20.09 24.39
N VAL A 95 -29.31 20.99 24.69
CA VAL A 95 -28.42 21.60 23.72
C VAL A 95 -27.39 20.58 23.26
N VAL A 96 -27.18 20.51 21.94
CA VAL A 96 -26.14 19.70 21.30
C VAL A 96 -24.98 20.63 20.97
N ASP A 97 -23.82 20.37 21.55
CA ASP A 97 -22.62 21.15 21.32
C ASP A 97 -21.84 20.58 20.12
N PHE A 98 -21.46 21.47 19.19
CA PHE A 98 -20.62 21.16 18.04
C PHE A 98 -19.35 22.03 18.15
N PRO A 99 -18.25 21.52 18.74
CA PRO A 99 -17.06 22.34 19.01
C PRO A 99 -16.32 22.80 17.74
N ASP A 100 -16.48 22.08 16.62
CA ASP A 100 -15.96 22.52 15.32
C ASP A 100 -16.91 23.52 14.67
N ALA A 101 -16.45 24.77 14.52
CA ALA A 101 -17.28 25.86 13.99
C ALA A 101 -17.79 25.60 12.56
N THR A 102 -17.06 24.81 11.77
CA THR A 102 -17.45 24.47 10.39
C THR A 102 -18.60 23.48 10.41
N LEU A 103 -18.51 22.47 11.27
CA LEU A 103 -19.58 21.51 11.49
C LEU A 103 -20.81 22.17 12.11
N ASP A 104 -20.64 22.96 13.16
CA ASP A 104 -21.71 23.71 13.83
C ASP A 104 -22.50 24.56 12.84
N SER A 105 -21.80 25.34 12.01
CA SER A 105 -22.42 26.18 10.99
C SER A 105 -23.19 25.37 9.95
N ALA A 106 -22.65 24.22 9.53
CA ALA A 106 -23.30 23.34 8.56
C ALA A 106 -24.56 22.71 9.16
N VAL A 107 -24.50 22.23 10.40
CA VAL A 107 -25.63 21.62 11.13
C VAL A 107 -26.75 22.64 11.34
N LYS A 108 -26.43 23.83 11.86
CA LYS A 108 -27.42 24.90 12.07
C LYS A 108 -28.13 25.29 10.78
N THR A 109 -27.38 25.41 9.70
CA THR A 109 -27.92 25.70 8.38
C THR A 109 -28.87 24.60 7.90
N ALA A 110 -28.47 23.34 8.03
CA ALA A 110 -29.27 22.19 7.59
C ALA A 110 -30.56 21.99 8.40
N LEU A 111 -30.52 22.27 9.71
CA LEU A 111 -31.67 22.23 10.59
C LEU A 111 -32.56 23.48 10.49
N GLY A 112 -32.04 24.59 9.96
CA GLY A 112 -32.75 25.87 9.87
C GLY A 112 -32.82 26.61 11.20
N VAL A 113 -31.85 26.38 12.08
CA VAL A 113 -31.76 26.96 13.42
C VAL A 113 -30.75 28.12 13.40
N LYS A 114 -31.05 29.21 14.12
CA LYS A 114 -30.17 30.40 14.20
C LYS A 114 -29.32 30.44 15.46
N ASP A 115 -29.83 29.85 16.54
CA ASP A 115 -29.22 29.84 17.86
C ASP A 115 -28.65 28.43 18.14
N GLU A 116 -28.73 27.94 19.37
CA GLU A 116 -28.26 26.61 19.76
C GLU A 116 -29.08 25.50 19.10
N VAL A 117 -28.40 24.43 18.66
CA VAL A 117 -29.05 23.21 18.17
C VAL A 117 -29.51 22.40 19.38
N THR A 118 -30.73 21.88 19.34
CA THR A 118 -31.26 21.03 20.40
C THR A 118 -31.60 19.63 19.90
N VAL A 119 -31.70 18.67 20.82
CA VAL A 119 -32.17 17.31 20.51
C VAL A 119 -33.58 17.35 19.90
N GLY A 120 -34.42 18.28 20.33
CA GLY A 120 -35.74 18.52 19.76
C GLY A 120 -35.70 18.92 18.29
N ASP A 121 -34.72 19.73 17.86
CA ASP A 121 -34.56 20.13 16.45
C ASP A 121 -34.25 18.93 15.55
N ILE A 122 -33.44 18.00 16.05
CA ILE A 122 -33.07 16.75 15.37
C ILE A 122 -34.27 15.78 15.37
N ARG A 123 -34.82 15.49 16.55
CA ARG A 123 -35.89 14.49 16.76
C ARG A 123 -37.18 14.84 16.02
N ASN A 124 -37.48 16.13 15.86
CA ASN A 124 -38.70 16.59 15.19
C ASN A 124 -38.51 16.82 13.69
N ARG A 125 -37.35 16.51 13.11
CA ARG A 125 -37.08 16.68 11.68
C ARG A 125 -37.89 15.70 10.82
N LYS A 126 -38.76 16.22 9.95
CA LYS A 126 -39.70 15.43 9.12
C LYS A 126 -39.32 15.30 7.65
N THR A 127 -38.34 16.06 7.19
CA THR A 127 -37.90 16.10 5.79
C THR A 127 -36.43 15.75 5.72
N THR A 128 -35.96 15.33 4.54
CA THR A 128 -34.56 15.01 4.29
C THR A 128 -33.62 16.03 4.94
N LEU A 129 -32.64 15.53 5.67
CA LEU A 129 -31.57 16.30 6.25
C LEU A 129 -30.33 16.09 5.40
N ASN A 130 -29.75 17.18 4.92
CA ASN A 130 -28.50 17.15 4.16
C ASN A 130 -27.49 18.07 4.85
N ILE A 131 -26.39 17.49 5.31
CA ILE A 131 -25.28 18.20 5.93
C ILE A 131 -24.04 17.95 5.08
N SER A 132 -23.50 19.03 4.52
CA SER A 132 -22.16 19.05 3.91
C SER A 132 -21.29 19.99 4.74
N ALA A 133 -20.23 19.46 5.33
CA ALA A 133 -19.37 20.20 6.25
C ALA A 133 -17.89 20.07 5.89
N GLY A 134 -17.17 21.18 5.91
CA GLY A 134 -15.74 21.19 5.60
C GLY A 134 -15.43 21.38 4.12
N THR A 135 -14.22 21.88 3.86
CA THR A 135 -13.60 21.98 2.54
C THR A 135 -12.11 21.70 2.65
N SER A 136 -11.41 21.69 1.52
CA SER A 136 -9.96 21.55 1.53
C SER A 136 -9.28 22.60 2.42
N ASP A 137 -9.76 23.84 2.36
CA ASP A 137 -9.17 24.97 3.07
C ASP A 137 -9.64 25.08 4.53
N ASN A 138 -10.79 24.49 4.85
CA ASN A 138 -11.39 24.55 6.17
C ASN A 138 -12.01 23.20 6.55
N PRO A 139 -11.19 22.18 6.86
CA PRO A 139 -11.68 20.83 7.16
C PRO A 139 -12.31 20.74 8.56
N VAL A 140 -13.24 19.79 8.73
CA VAL A 140 -13.83 19.46 10.03
C VAL A 140 -12.89 18.52 10.78
N ASN A 141 -12.44 18.89 11.98
CA ASN A 141 -11.48 18.08 12.73
C ASN A 141 -12.07 17.49 14.03
N ASN A 142 -13.35 17.70 14.28
CA ASN A 142 -14.05 17.17 15.44
C ASN A 142 -15.54 16.99 15.10
N TYR A 143 -16.03 15.76 15.24
CA TYR A 143 -17.42 15.38 14.94
C TYR A 143 -18.30 15.24 16.18
N ALA A 144 -17.82 15.65 17.35
CA ALA A 144 -18.62 15.67 18.57
C ALA A 144 -19.94 16.44 18.36
N GLY A 145 -21.02 15.86 18.88
CA GLY A 145 -22.40 16.30 18.65
C GLY A 145 -23.10 15.48 17.56
N MET A 146 -22.36 14.83 16.65
CA MET A 146 -22.96 14.02 15.59
C MET A 146 -23.71 12.80 16.13
N GLU A 147 -23.29 12.25 17.28
CA GLU A 147 -23.90 11.09 17.92
C GLU A 147 -25.39 11.31 18.26
N TYR A 148 -25.84 12.57 18.38
CA TYR A 148 -27.24 12.93 18.61
C TYR A 148 -28.12 12.73 17.38
N PHE A 149 -27.55 12.59 16.17
CA PHE A 149 -28.35 12.27 14.98
C PHE A 149 -28.89 10.83 14.96
N LYS A 150 -28.51 9.98 15.92
CA LYS A 150 -29.22 8.71 16.17
C LYS A 150 -30.70 8.92 16.57
N TYR A 151 -31.06 10.12 17.05
CA TYR A 151 -32.43 10.51 17.39
C TYR A 151 -33.24 11.03 16.21
N LEU A 152 -32.64 11.15 15.02
CA LEU A 152 -33.36 11.52 13.81
C LEU A 152 -34.47 10.48 13.53
N PRO A 153 -35.70 10.89 13.14
CA PRO A 153 -36.75 9.94 12.84
C PRO A 153 -36.33 8.94 11.76
N ARG A 154 -36.66 7.65 11.97
CA ARG A 154 -36.34 6.57 11.02
C ARG A 154 -36.88 6.80 9.61
N THR A 155 -37.95 7.58 9.47
CA THR A 155 -38.54 7.96 8.19
C THR A 155 -37.78 9.07 7.46
N THR A 156 -36.85 9.75 8.12
CA THR A 156 -36.12 10.90 7.57
C THR A 156 -34.84 10.42 6.89
N ASP A 157 -34.65 10.79 5.63
CA ASP A 157 -33.39 10.55 4.92
C ASP A 157 -32.29 11.46 5.46
N PHE A 158 -31.12 10.88 5.70
CA PHE A 158 -29.95 11.62 6.18
C PHE A 158 -28.79 11.47 5.22
N ILE A 159 -28.45 12.57 4.55
CA ILE A 159 -27.30 12.69 3.67
C ILE A 159 -26.23 13.45 4.42
N PHE A 160 -25.08 12.82 4.61
CA PHE A 160 -23.94 13.44 5.29
C PHE A 160 -22.70 13.37 4.42
N GLY A 161 -22.04 14.52 4.26
CA GLY A 161 -20.77 14.64 3.57
C GLY A 161 -19.81 15.50 4.36
N SER A 162 -18.55 15.08 4.50
CA SER A 162 -17.56 15.93 5.16
C SER A 162 -16.13 15.76 4.66
N ASP A 163 -15.41 16.89 4.52
CA ASP A 163 -13.95 16.93 4.38
C ASP A 163 -13.32 17.07 5.76
N PHE A 164 -12.60 16.03 6.20
CA PHE A 164 -11.90 15.99 7.49
C PHE A 164 -10.41 16.37 7.39
N GLY A 165 -9.95 16.67 6.18
CA GLY A 165 -8.59 17.14 5.93
C GLY A 165 -7.51 16.09 6.20
N ASN A 166 -6.33 16.56 6.60
CA ASN A 166 -5.12 15.74 6.72
C ASN A 166 -4.79 15.35 8.17
N LYS A 167 -5.77 15.39 9.07
CA LYS A 167 -5.55 15.05 10.48
C LYS A 167 -6.22 13.72 10.80
N VAL A 168 -5.55 12.94 11.65
CA VAL A 168 -6.14 11.75 12.25
C VAL A 168 -7.46 12.15 12.89
N THR A 169 -8.51 11.49 12.44
CA THR A 169 -9.90 11.77 12.79
C THR A 169 -10.51 10.53 13.40
N GLU A 170 -11.28 10.71 14.46
CA GLU A 170 -12.05 9.64 15.09
C GLU A 170 -13.44 9.59 14.48
N PHE A 171 -13.91 8.39 14.12
CA PHE A 171 -15.24 8.21 13.51
C PHE A 171 -16.29 7.65 14.49
N SER A 172 -15.95 7.57 15.79
CA SER A 172 -16.85 7.04 16.83
C SER A 172 -18.13 7.87 16.99
N ASP A 173 -18.09 9.15 16.63
CA ASP A 173 -19.25 10.04 16.72
C ASP A 173 -20.33 9.69 15.69
N PHE A 174 -20.04 8.81 14.73
CA PHE A 174 -21.00 8.33 13.74
C PHE A 174 -21.69 7.01 14.13
N GLU A 175 -21.26 6.36 15.21
CA GLU A 175 -21.78 5.05 15.59
C GLU A 175 -23.29 5.10 15.88
N GLY A 176 -24.03 4.12 15.33
CA GLY A 176 -25.48 4.03 15.53
C GLY A 176 -26.33 5.05 14.75
N ILE A 177 -25.72 5.92 13.93
CA ILE A 177 -26.45 6.88 13.10
C ILE A 177 -26.91 6.23 11.79
N HIS A 178 -28.19 6.43 11.45
CA HIS A 178 -28.80 5.84 10.26
C HIS A 178 -28.73 6.80 9.06
N PHE A 179 -27.67 6.68 8.25
CA PHE A 179 -27.49 7.46 7.03
C PHE A 179 -28.18 6.82 5.81
N SER A 180 -28.64 7.68 4.90
CA SER A 180 -29.04 7.32 3.54
C SER A 180 -27.82 7.40 2.59
N GLU A 181 -27.00 8.46 2.73
CA GLU A 181 -25.71 8.61 2.05
C GLU A 181 -24.65 9.09 3.06
N PHE A 182 -23.46 8.50 3.00
CA PHE A 182 -22.33 8.84 3.87
C PHE A 182 -21.07 9.08 3.03
N LYS A 183 -20.51 10.30 3.07
CA LYS A 183 -19.38 10.70 2.24
C LYS A 183 -18.28 11.34 3.09
N MET A 184 -17.09 10.77 3.07
CA MET A 184 -15.93 11.28 3.78
C MET A 184 -14.79 11.54 2.80
N TYR A 185 -14.17 12.70 2.92
CA TYR A 185 -13.05 13.15 2.11
C TYR A 185 -11.91 13.51 3.06
N GLY A 186 -10.70 12.99 2.84
CA GLY A 186 -9.58 13.33 3.71
C GLY A 186 -8.41 12.39 3.59
N ASP A 187 -7.53 12.46 4.60
CA ASP A 187 -6.35 11.61 4.73
C ASP A 187 -6.67 10.36 5.55
N PHE A 188 -6.78 9.23 4.85
CA PHE A 188 -7.02 7.94 5.47
C PHE A 188 -5.72 7.26 5.95
N ILE A 189 -4.52 7.80 5.68
CA ILE A 189 -3.29 7.25 6.27
C ILE A 189 -3.41 7.29 7.79
N ASP A 190 -3.14 6.17 8.43
CA ASP A 190 -3.17 6.00 9.90
C ASP A 190 -4.53 6.30 10.57
N THR A 191 -5.59 6.56 9.80
CA THR A 191 -6.94 6.76 10.31
C THR A 191 -7.58 5.41 10.64
N ASP A 192 -8.06 5.25 11.88
CA ASP A 192 -8.80 4.06 12.29
C ASP A 192 -10.20 4.05 11.67
N VAL A 193 -10.45 3.07 10.82
CA VAL A 193 -11.73 2.89 10.12
C VAL A 193 -12.68 1.94 10.85
N ALA A 194 -12.29 1.37 12.00
CA ALA A 194 -13.09 0.38 12.72
C ALA A 194 -14.44 0.95 13.17
N ALA A 195 -14.49 2.21 13.60
CA ALA A 195 -15.74 2.87 14.00
C ALA A 195 -16.74 3.02 12.84
N LEU A 196 -16.27 3.16 11.59
CA LEU A 196 -17.15 3.20 10.41
C LEU A 196 -17.98 1.90 10.28
N THR A 197 -17.41 0.75 10.68
CA THR A 197 -18.12 -0.54 10.65
C THR A 197 -19.29 -0.63 11.62
N LYS A 198 -19.41 0.32 12.56
CA LYS A 198 -20.50 0.40 13.55
C LYS A 198 -21.63 1.31 13.11
N ILE A 199 -21.50 1.96 11.95
CA ILE A 199 -22.58 2.72 11.33
C ILE A 199 -23.62 1.74 10.78
N PRO A 200 -24.89 1.80 11.20
CA PRO A 200 -25.95 0.98 10.64
C PRO A 200 -26.16 1.20 9.15
N THR A 201 -26.40 0.11 8.44
CA THR A 201 -26.52 0.06 6.98
C THR A 201 -27.95 -0.05 6.48
N ASP A 202 -28.93 -0.31 7.35
CA ASP A 202 -30.35 -0.61 7.04
C ASP A 202 -31.06 0.40 6.12
N LYS A 203 -30.55 1.63 6.05
CA LYS A 203 -31.06 2.72 5.20
C LYS A 203 -30.10 3.20 4.12
N MET A 204 -28.85 2.76 4.18
CA MET A 204 -27.76 3.34 3.42
C MET A 204 -27.74 2.78 2.00
N TYR A 205 -27.61 3.63 0.99
CA TYR A 205 -27.46 3.19 -0.41
C TYR A 205 -26.21 3.76 -1.09
N SER A 206 -25.51 4.69 -0.41
CA SER A 206 -24.29 5.30 -0.94
C SER A 206 -23.25 5.50 0.15
N VAL A 207 -22.04 5.04 -0.11
CA VAL A 207 -20.83 5.34 0.67
C VAL A 207 -19.76 5.89 -0.26
N SER A 208 -19.13 6.99 0.13
CA SER A 208 -17.92 7.51 -0.50
C SER A 208 -16.85 7.70 0.55
N LEU A 209 -15.70 7.07 0.39
CA LEU A 209 -14.50 7.29 1.19
C LEU A 209 -13.42 7.69 0.21
N PHE A 210 -13.12 8.99 0.14
CA PHE A 210 -12.21 9.53 -0.87
C PHE A 210 -10.95 10.10 -0.23
N GLY A 211 -9.81 9.62 -0.70
CA GLY A 211 -8.53 10.26 -0.43
C GLY A 211 -8.50 11.72 -0.91
N ARG A 212 -7.53 12.48 -0.38
CA ARG A 212 -7.35 13.89 -0.72
C ARG A 212 -6.07 14.14 -1.49
N GLY A 213 -6.18 14.75 -2.67
CA GLY A 213 -4.99 15.19 -3.38
C GLY A 213 -5.22 15.42 -4.87
N THR A 214 -4.13 15.32 -5.62
CA THR A 214 -4.17 15.45 -7.07
C THR A 214 -4.42 14.08 -7.69
N TYR A 215 -5.25 14.03 -8.72
CA TYR A 215 -5.64 12.79 -9.39
C TYR A 215 -4.43 11.91 -9.79
N GLN A 216 -4.42 10.66 -9.32
CA GLN A 216 -3.34 9.68 -9.46
C GLN A 216 -1.95 10.17 -8.97
N ARG A 217 -1.96 11.12 -8.03
CA ARG A 217 -0.82 11.65 -7.28
C ARG A 217 -1.16 11.77 -5.79
N THR A 218 -2.13 10.96 -5.35
CA THR A 218 -2.62 10.93 -3.97
C THR A 218 -2.09 9.68 -3.29
N PHE A 219 -1.42 9.89 -2.16
CA PHE A 219 -0.84 8.81 -1.36
C PHE A 219 -1.46 8.70 0.03
N THR A 220 -2.43 9.58 0.31
CA THR A 220 -3.11 9.80 1.58
C THR A 220 -4.50 9.17 1.64
N GLY A 221 -4.87 8.35 0.65
CA GLY A 221 -6.18 7.72 0.63
C GLY A 221 -6.21 6.37 1.32
N LEU A 222 -7.35 5.69 1.21
CA LEU A 222 -7.61 4.42 1.86
C LEU A 222 -6.63 3.33 1.39
N GLN A 223 -6.14 2.50 2.31
CA GLN A 223 -5.20 1.40 2.02
C GLN A 223 -5.91 0.04 1.93
N ASN A 224 -5.25 -0.96 1.37
CA ASN A 224 -5.80 -2.32 1.21
C ASN A 224 -6.26 -2.93 2.54
N GLU A 225 -5.51 -2.73 3.62
CA GLU A 225 -5.83 -3.24 4.97
C GLU A 225 -7.11 -2.60 5.51
N GLN A 226 -7.30 -1.31 5.27
CA GLN A 226 -8.50 -0.59 5.68
C GLN A 226 -9.71 -1.02 4.83
N LEU A 227 -9.53 -1.21 3.52
CA LEU A 227 -10.59 -1.78 2.68
C LEU A 227 -10.95 -3.20 3.15
N ALA A 228 -9.97 -4.01 3.55
CA ALA A 228 -10.21 -5.35 4.08
C ALA A 228 -11.05 -5.31 5.37
N ALA A 229 -10.76 -4.38 6.28
CA ALA A 229 -11.55 -4.17 7.49
C ALA A 229 -12.99 -3.68 7.18
N LEU A 230 -13.14 -2.82 6.17
CA LEU A 230 -14.43 -2.27 5.75
C LEU A 230 -15.27 -3.21 4.87
N GLY A 231 -14.65 -4.24 4.29
CA GLY A 231 -15.27 -5.14 3.30
C GLY A 231 -16.62 -5.72 3.73
N PRO A 232 -16.75 -6.30 4.93
CA PRO A 232 -18.05 -6.80 5.43
C PRO A 232 -19.11 -5.72 5.56
N TRP A 233 -18.75 -4.52 6.05
CA TRP A 233 -19.67 -3.41 6.24
C TRP A 233 -20.16 -2.82 4.90
N LEU A 234 -19.25 -2.63 3.94
CA LEU A 234 -19.59 -2.18 2.59
C LEU A 234 -20.44 -3.21 1.85
N THR A 235 -20.17 -4.51 2.07
CA THR A 235 -20.98 -5.61 1.52
C THR A 235 -22.40 -5.60 2.07
N ASP A 236 -22.54 -5.46 3.39
CA ASP A 236 -23.85 -5.39 4.06
C ASP A 236 -24.66 -4.18 3.57
N MET A 237 -24.04 -3.01 3.44
CA MET A 237 -24.67 -1.82 2.86
C MET A 237 -25.15 -2.06 1.43
N TYR A 238 -24.29 -2.61 0.56
CA TYR A 238 -24.63 -2.81 -0.84
C TYR A 238 -25.76 -3.84 -1.01
N ASN A 239 -25.77 -4.89 -0.17
CA ASN A 239 -26.71 -6.00 -0.26
C ASN A 239 -28.01 -5.78 0.53
N ASN A 240 -28.17 -4.65 1.22
CA ASN A 240 -29.37 -4.39 2.01
C ASN A 240 -30.64 -4.24 1.13
N ASN A 241 -31.80 -4.24 1.79
CA ASN A 241 -33.11 -4.19 1.13
C ASN A 241 -33.56 -2.78 0.67
N VAL A 242 -32.66 -1.78 0.64
CA VAL A 242 -33.01 -0.43 0.20
C VAL A 242 -33.15 -0.41 -1.33
N ASP A 243 -34.37 -0.17 -1.82
CA ASP A 243 -34.72 -0.08 -3.26
C ASP A 243 -34.22 1.24 -3.88
N LYS A 244 -32.89 1.34 -4.00
CA LYS A 244 -32.15 2.46 -4.58
C LYS A 244 -30.93 1.94 -5.32
N PHE A 245 -30.47 2.72 -6.29
CA PHE A 245 -29.19 2.51 -6.94
C PHE A 245 -28.07 2.52 -5.89
N LYS A 246 -27.22 1.48 -5.89
CA LYS A 246 -26.15 1.35 -4.91
C LYS A 246 -24.88 2.04 -5.39
N TYR A 247 -24.15 2.66 -4.46
CA TYR A 247 -22.90 3.33 -4.81
C TYR A 247 -21.83 3.15 -3.74
N ILE A 248 -20.68 2.61 -4.13
CA ILE A 248 -19.45 2.61 -3.34
C ILE A 248 -18.41 3.41 -4.12
N GLY A 249 -17.95 4.50 -3.54
CA GLY A 249 -16.88 5.32 -4.09
C GLY A 249 -15.61 5.20 -3.25
N LEU A 250 -14.50 4.87 -3.90
CA LEU A 250 -13.15 4.68 -3.35
C LEU A 250 -12.12 5.43 -4.23
N ALA A 251 -12.39 6.70 -4.48
CA ALA A 251 -11.61 7.55 -5.36
C ALA A 251 -10.41 8.16 -4.64
N PHE A 252 -9.32 8.41 -5.37
CA PHE A 252 -8.07 8.97 -4.85
C PHE A 252 -7.41 8.13 -3.74
N ASP A 253 -7.70 6.84 -3.73
CA ASP A 253 -7.20 5.90 -2.72
C ASP A 253 -5.91 5.19 -3.16
N ASN A 254 -5.43 4.31 -2.27
CA ASN A 254 -4.21 3.53 -2.39
C ASN A 254 -4.51 2.02 -2.39
N ILE A 255 -5.57 1.64 -3.12
CA ILE A 255 -6.11 0.29 -3.15
C ILE A 255 -5.64 -0.44 -4.41
N THR A 256 -5.14 -1.66 -4.24
CA THR A 256 -4.76 -2.57 -5.33
C THR A 256 -5.45 -3.92 -5.24
N ASP A 257 -6.22 -4.18 -4.18
CA ASP A 257 -6.92 -5.44 -3.97
C ASP A 257 -8.38 -5.22 -3.53
N PHE A 258 -9.33 -5.44 -4.45
CA PHE A 258 -10.76 -5.31 -4.20
C PHE A 258 -11.44 -6.63 -3.79
N ARG A 259 -10.69 -7.74 -3.65
CA ARG A 259 -11.24 -9.05 -3.22
C ARG A 259 -11.97 -9.03 -1.88
N PRO A 260 -11.65 -8.15 -0.90
CA PRO A 260 -12.50 -8.02 0.29
C PRO A 260 -13.96 -7.67 0.01
N LEU A 261 -14.27 -7.14 -1.17
CA LEU A 261 -15.62 -6.82 -1.64
C LEU A 261 -16.25 -7.94 -2.48
N LYS A 262 -15.69 -9.16 -2.49
CA LYS A 262 -16.27 -10.30 -3.23
C LYS A 262 -17.72 -10.62 -2.84
N GLY A 263 -18.14 -10.23 -1.63
CA GLY A 263 -19.50 -10.47 -1.15
C GLY A 263 -20.58 -9.58 -1.77
N LEU A 264 -20.22 -8.56 -2.55
CA LEU A 264 -21.19 -7.69 -3.22
C LEU A 264 -22.08 -8.50 -4.18
N ASN A 265 -23.40 -8.32 -4.07
CA ASN A 265 -24.34 -8.97 -4.97
C ASN A 265 -24.30 -8.30 -6.34
N THR A 266 -23.68 -8.98 -7.31
CA THR A 266 -23.45 -8.48 -8.66
C THR A 266 -24.72 -8.24 -9.47
N GLU A 267 -25.87 -8.79 -9.06
CA GLU A 267 -27.16 -8.59 -9.72
C GLU A 267 -27.85 -7.28 -9.30
N ILE A 268 -27.38 -6.64 -8.22
CA ILE A 268 -27.94 -5.36 -7.76
C ILE A 268 -27.35 -4.23 -8.60
N ASN A 269 -28.24 -3.40 -9.18
CA ASN A 269 -27.87 -2.20 -9.90
C ASN A 269 -27.09 -1.23 -9.01
N GLY A 270 -25.82 -1.04 -9.34
CA GLY A 270 -24.97 -0.13 -8.59
C GLY A 270 -23.56 -0.01 -9.14
N TRP A 271 -22.81 0.91 -8.57
CA TRP A 271 -21.44 1.21 -8.97
C TRP A 271 -20.46 1.00 -7.82
N LEU A 272 -19.32 0.41 -8.17
CA LEU A 272 -18.08 0.45 -7.39
C LEU A 272 -17.05 1.24 -8.19
N ILE A 273 -16.68 2.42 -7.70
CA ILE A 273 -15.84 3.37 -8.43
C ILE A 273 -14.55 3.63 -7.66
N GLY A 274 -13.41 3.24 -8.21
CA GLY A 274 -12.07 3.54 -7.70
C GLY A 274 -11.26 4.40 -8.66
N THR A 275 -11.65 5.67 -8.85
CA THR A 275 -10.99 6.54 -9.83
C THR A 275 -9.94 7.43 -9.22
N GLY A 276 -8.87 7.70 -9.94
CA GLY A 276 -7.78 8.56 -9.48
C GLY A 276 -6.86 7.90 -8.46
N ASN A 277 -6.89 6.56 -8.32
CA ASN A 277 -6.07 5.85 -7.34
C ASN A 277 -4.58 5.97 -7.71
N SER A 278 -3.73 5.95 -6.69
CA SER A 278 -2.28 5.90 -6.87
C SER A 278 -1.71 4.85 -5.93
N TYR A 279 -0.60 4.20 -6.26
CA TYR A 279 -0.01 3.22 -5.36
C TYR A 279 1.51 3.35 -5.34
N ILE A 280 2.09 3.33 -4.14
CA ILE A 280 3.55 3.31 -3.99
C ILE A 280 4.00 1.86 -3.90
N ASP A 281 4.65 1.38 -4.95
CA ASP A 281 5.37 0.12 -4.91
C ASP A 281 6.76 0.36 -4.29
N ARG A 282 6.95 -0.19 -3.10
CA ARG A 282 8.18 -0.05 -2.32
C ARG A 282 9.30 -0.99 -2.78
N ASP A 283 9.02 -1.90 -3.71
CA ASP A 283 10.07 -2.73 -4.30
C ASP A 283 10.88 -1.90 -5.27
N THR A 284 12.19 -1.86 -5.07
CA THR A 284 13.08 -1.14 -5.96
C THR A 284 13.17 -1.83 -7.32
N VAL A 285 13.39 -1.04 -8.37
CA VAL A 285 13.76 -1.50 -9.71
C VAL A 285 14.98 -0.72 -10.19
N ASN A 286 15.95 -1.42 -10.78
CA ASN A 286 17.08 -0.75 -11.41
C ASN A 286 16.64 -0.17 -12.75
N ILE A 287 17.07 1.05 -13.05
CA ILE A 287 16.76 1.73 -14.29
C ILE A 287 18.05 2.27 -14.89
N VAL A 288 18.36 1.87 -16.12
CA VAL A 288 19.43 2.48 -16.92
C VAL A 288 18.86 3.74 -17.57
N ASP A 289 19.39 4.89 -17.20
CA ASP A 289 18.92 6.17 -17.71
C ASP A 289 19.12 6.28 -19.24
N HIS A 290 18.18 6.93 -19.92
CA HIS A 290 18.19 7.07 -21.39
C HIS A 290 18.28 5.76 -22.20
N ASP A 291 17.90 4.62 -21.62
CA ASP A 291 17.84 3.33 -22.31
C ASP A 291 16.47 2.62 -22.19
N VAL A 292 16.31 1.53 -22.92
CA VAL A 292 15.09 0.73 -22.99
C VAL A 292 15.02 -0.19 -21.78
N ASN A 293 14.21 0.19 -20.80
CA ASN A 293 14.01 -0.56 -19.56
C ASN A 293 12.72 -1.40 -19.62
N THR A 294 12.68 -2.52 -18.90
CA THR A 294 11.46 -3.28 -18.63
C THR A 294 11.11 -3.28 -17.14
N ILE A 295 9.81 -3.37 -16.85
CA ILE A 295 9.26 -3.47 -15.50
C ILE A 295 8.20 -4.57 -15.48
N LYS A 296 8.31 -5.46 -14.50
CA LYS A 296 7.24 -6.40 -14.14
C LYS A 296 6.27 -5.71 -13.18
N ALA A 297 5.04 -5.49 -13.62
CA ALA A 297 4.00 -4.90 -12.80
C ALA A 297 3.48 -5.91 -11.76
N LYS A 298 3.28 -5.44 -10.53
CA LYS A 298 2.58 -6.20 -9.48
C LYS A 298 1.10 -6.40 -9.82
N PRO A 299 0.49 -7.52 -9.41
CA PRO A 299 -0.92 -7.77 -9.69
C PRO A 299 -1.82 -6.77 -8.96
N VAL A 300 -2.95 -6.46 -9.59
CA VAL A 300 -4.03 -5.65 -9.03
C VAL A 300 -5.32 -6.43 -9.25
N TYR A 301 -6.10 -6.64 -8.20
CA TYR A 301 -7.24 -7.56 -8.25
C TYR A 301 -8.58 -6.84 -8.17
N ASP A 302 -9.52 -7.21 -9.04
CA ASP A 302 -10.93 -6.86 -8.87
C ASP A 302 -11.61 -7.72 -7.78
N ILE A 303 -12.92 -7.55 -7.58
CA ILE A 303 -13.67 -8.27 -6.54
C ILE A 303 -13.69 -9.80 -6.74
N GLU A 304 -13.54 -10.28 -7.98
CA GLU A 304 -13.50 -11.71 -8.31
C GLU A 304 -12.08 -12.29 -8.26
N GLY A 305 -11.06 -11.44 -8.07
CA GLY A 305 -9.66 -11.82 -8.10
C GLY A 305 -9.06 -11.87 -9.50
N THR A 306 -9.71 -11.25 -10.48
CA THR A 306 -9.15 -11.05 -11.82
C THR A 306 -8.00 -10.05 -11.72
N ASN A 307 -6.84 -10.41 -12.25
CA ASN A 307 -5.72 -9.48 -12.33
C ASN A 307 -5.98 -8.45 -13.44
N LEU A 308 -5.88 -7.16 -13.10
CA LEU A 308 -6.18 -6.04 -13.96
C LEU A 308 -4.94 -5.42 -14.60
N ASN A 309 -3.74 -5.79 -14.15
CA ASN A 309 -2.49 -5.12 -14.54
C ASN A 309 -2.00 -5.44 -15.96
N ASP A 310 -2.85 -5.93 -16.86
CA ASP A 310 -2.50 -6.46 -18.18
C ASP A 310 -2.69 -5.44 -19.31
N LYS A 311 -3.14 -4.22 -19.00
CA LYS A 311 -3.50 -3.17 -19.99
C LYS A 311 -2.93 -1.81 -19.64
N TYR A 312 -1.85 -1.74 -18.87
CA TYR A 312 -1.20 -0.44 -18.65
C TYR A 312 -0.60 0.08 -19.94
N ASP A 313 -0.70 1.38 -20.13
CA ASP A 313 -0.14 2.06 -21.30
C ASP A 313 0.44 3.43 -20.96
N THR A 314 0.35 3.85 -19.70
CA THR A 314 0.65 5.20 -19.29
C THR A 314 1.83 5.26 -18.33
N THR A 315 2.70 6.24 -18.55
CA THR A 315 3.71 6.73 -17.61
C THR A 315 3.66 8.25 -17.51
N ILE A 316 4.32 8.83 -16.51
CA ILE A 316 4.62 10.26 -16.39
C ILE A 316 6.05 10.50 -16.89
N ARG A 317 6.19 11.51 -17.76
CA ARG A 317 7.46 11.98 -18.32
C ARG A 317 8.18 12.98 -17.40
N SER A 318 9.42 13.32 -17.75
CA SER A 318 10.23 14.37 -17.13
C SER A 318 9.58 15.76 -17.09
N ASP A 319 8.72 16.09 -18.06
CA ASP A 319 7.93 17.34 -18.05
C ASP A 319 6.65 17.25 -17.20
N ASN A 320 6.54 16.21 -16.38
CA ASN A 320 5.42 15.90 -15.50
C ASN A 320 4.08 15.65 -16.22
N LYS A 321 4.13 15.39 -17.54
CA LYS A 321 2.96 15.09 -18.37
C LYS A 321 2.78 13.57 -18.53
N ARG A 322 1.51 13.17 -18.63
CA ARG A 322 1.14 11.79 -18.98
C ARG A 322 1.58 11.46 -20.40
N SER A 323 2.01 10.23 -20.61
CA SER A 323 2.45 9.72 -21.91
C SER A 323 1.99 8.29 -22.11
N ARG A 324 1.50 7.99 -23.32
CA ARG A 324 1.14 6.63 -23.73
C ARG A 324 2.31 5.86 -24.35
N THR A 325 3.51 6.07 -23.82
CA THR A 325 4.76 5.47 -24.35
C THR A 325 5.09 4.13 -23.71
N LEU A 326 4.35 3.70 -22.69
CA LEU A 326 4.55 2.42 -22.05
C LEU A 326 4.07 1.30 -22.98
N VAL A 327 4.93 0.35 -23.32
CA VAL A 327 4.62 -0.75 -24.24
C VAL A 327 4.41 -2.03 -23.46
N ASN A 328 3.23 -2.63 -23.57
CA ASN A 328 2.92 -3.93 -22.98
C ASN A 328 3.62 -5.06 -23.75
N LEU A 329 4.41 -5.88 -23.06
CA LEU A 329 5.14 -7.03 -23.61
C LEU A 329 4.43 -8.37 -23.37
N GLY A 330 3.29 -8.37 -22.68
CA GLY A 330 2.64 -9.58 -22.18
C GLY A 330 3.10 -9.94 -20.77
N ASP A 331 2.39 -10.88 -20.13
CA ASP A 331 2.68 -11.38 -18.79
C ASP A 331 2.90 -10.27 -17.73
N SER A 332 2.19 -9.15 -17.81
CA SER A 332 2.37 -7.99 -16.92
C SER A 332 3.76 -7.34 -16.99
N GLU A 333 4.51 -7.56 -18.06
CA GLU A 333 5.79 -6.90 -18.31
C GLU A 333 5.62 -5.71 -19.27
N TYR A 334 6.27 -4.60 -18.95
CA TYR A 334 6.13 -3.33 -19.63
C TYR A 334 7.47 -2.72 -19.96
N LYS A 335 7.61 -2.25 -21.19
CA LYS A 335 8.81 -1.58 -21.69
C LYS A 335 8.62 -0.07 -21.66
N TYR A 336 9.60 0.62 -21.10
CA TYR A 336 9.70 2.08 -21.11
C TYR A 336 10.41 2.56 -22.37
N ASP A 337 9.90 3.64 -22.94
CA ASP A 337 10.62 4.41 -23.93
C ASP A 337 11.72 5.26 -23.22
N PRO A 338 12.98 5.20 -23.67
CA PRO A 338 14.12 5.93 -23.10
C PRO A 338 13.90 7.41 -22.82
N VAL A 339 13.04 8.08 -23.61
CA VAL A 339 12.79 9.53 -23.51
C VAL A 339 11.76 9.87 -22.43
N SER A 340 11.23 8.86 -21.71
CA SER A 340 10.06 9.02 -20.83
C SER A 340 10.37 9.02 -19.33
N LEU A 341 11.63 8.92 -18.92
CA LEU A 341 11.99 8.89 -17.49
C LEU A 341 12.15 10.30 -16.91
N GLN A 342 11.66 10.49 -15.69
CA GLN A 342 11.70 11.79 -15.02
C GLN A 342 13.09 12.06 -14.45
N THR A 343 13.82 13.01 -15.05
CA THR A 343 15.16 13.41 -14.58
C THR A 343 15.10 13.85 -13.12
N GLY A 344 15.89 13.22 -12.25
CA GLY A 344 15.92 13.52 -10.81
C GLY A 344 14.79 12.91 -9.97
N ALA A 345 13.91 12.09 -10.56
CA ALA A 345 12.99 11.26 -9.78
C ALA A 345 13.73 10.04 -9.20
N ASN A 346 13.26 9.55 -8.06
CA ASN A 346 13.68 8.28 -7.46
C ASN A 346 12.60 7.19 -7.64
N TYR A 347 11.75 7.36 -8.66
CA TYR A 347 10.67 6.44 -8.98
C TYR A 347 10.38 6.44 -10.48
N VAL A 348 9.70 5.38 -10.92
CA VAL A 348 9.08 5.25 -12.24
C VAL A 348 7.59 5.00 -12.09
N THR A 349 6.80 5.37 -13.10
CA THR A 349 5.34 5.27 -13.02
C THR A 349 4.74 4.45 -14.13
N TYR A 350 3.80 3.56 -13.83
CA TYR A 350 3.08 2.77 -14.82
C TYR A 350 1.64 2.55 -14.39
N GLY A 351 0.71 2.62 -15.34
CA GLY A 351 -0.70 2.45 -15.02
C GLY A 351 -1.63 2.78 -16.18
N TYR A 352 -2.87 3.09 -15.83
CA TYR A 352 -3.88 3.56 -16.78
C TYR A 352 -3.80 5.07 -16.96
N TYR A 353 -4.23 5.55 -18.13
CA TYR A 353 -4.22 6.98 -18.45
C TYR A 353 -5.12 7.83 -17.55
N GLY A 354 -6.19 7.24 -17.02
CA GLY A 354 -7.12 7.86 -16.11
C GLY A 354 -8.43 8.26 -16.78
N MET A 355 -9.55 7.93 -16.13
CA MET A 355 -10.91 8.20 -16.58
C MET A 355 -11.19 9.69 -16.85
N ILE A 356 -10.62 10.62 -16.08
CA ILE A 356 -10.92 12.06 -16.22
C ILE A 356 -10.26 12.72 -17.43
N TYR A 357 -9.25 12.07 -18.03
CA TYR A 357 -8.44 12.66 -19.11
C TYR A 357 -8.86 12.23 -20.50
N VAL A 358 -9.94 11.46 -20.62
CA VAL A 358 -10.42 10.97 -21.91
C VAL A 358 -11.81 11.48 -22.22
N SER A 359 -11.91 12.12 -23.39
CA SER A 359 -13.17 12.38 -24.06
C SER A 359 -13.45 11.24 -25.05
N GLY A 360 -14.46 10.41 -24.78
CA GLY A 360 -14.94 9.38 -25.71
C GLY A 360 -14.56 7.94 -25.36
N ASN A 361 -14.61 7.05 -26.37
CA ASN A 361 -14.44 5.60 -26.23
C ASN A 361 -12.96 5.17 -26.28
N ASP A 362 -12.11 5.72 -25.41
CA ASP A 362 -10.73 5.27 -25.29
C ASP A 362 -10.69 3.92 -24.53
N PRO A 363 -10.27 2.80 -25.16
CA PRO A 363 -10.45 1.48 -24.60
C PRO A 363 -9.46 1.09 -23.49
N ILE A 364 -8.45 1.93 -23.17
CA ILE A 364 -7.33 1.56 -22.28
C ILE A 364 -7.16 2.56 -21.11
N SER A 365 -8.05 3.55 -20.99
CA SER A 365 -7.86 4.64 -20.02
C SER A 365 -8.26 4.32 -18.58
N TYR A 366 -9.07 3.29 -18.39
CA TYR A 366 -9.51 2.78 -17.09
C TYR A 366 -10.10 1.38 -17.28
N VAL A 367 -10.22 0.63 -16.19
CA VAL A 367 -10.95 -0.63 -16.12
C VAL A 367 -12.44 -0.34 -16.04
N GLU A 368 -13.23 -1.05 -16.85
CA GLU A 368 -14.67 -1.11 -16.71
C GLU A 368 -15.13 -2.57 -16.81
N THR A 369 -15.62 -3.11 -15.71
CA THR A 369 -16.11 -4.49 -15.61
C THR A 369 -17.59 -4.48 -15.26
N SER A 370 -18.43 -5.08 -16.10
CA SER A 370 -19.80 -5.45 -15.75
C SER A 370 -19.82 -6.92 -15.38
N TYR A 371 -20.33 -7.23 -14.18
CA TYR A 371 -20.38 -8.61 -13.67
C TYR A 371 -21.57 -9.40 -14.21
N THR A 372 -22.59 -8.73 -14.74
CA THR A 372 -23.76 -9.35 -15.41
C THR A 372 -23.54 -9.48 -16.93
N GLY A 373 -22.55 -8.77 -17.47
CA GLY A 373 -22.31 -8.63 -18.91
C GLY A 373 -23.06 -7.48 -19.59
N ASP A 374 -24.04 -6.86 -18.91
CA ASP A 374 -24.68 -5.61 -19.35
C ASP A 374 -24.16 -4.44 -18.51
N LYS A 375 -23.71 -3.36 -19.14
CA LYS A 375 -23.21 -2.16 -18.44
C LYS A 375 -24.33 -1.33 -17.81
N ASN A 376 -25.58 -1.60 -18.15
CA ASN A 376 -26.77 -0.91 -17.64
C ASN A 376 -27.50 -1.72 -16.56
N GLU A 377 -27.08 -2.96 -16.28
CA GLU A 377 -27.71 -3.85 -15.30
C GLU A 377 -26.66 -4.45 -14.34
N GLY A 378 -27.00 -4.59 -13.07
CA GLY A 378 -26.13 -5.13 -12.04
C GLY A 378 -24.99 -4.20 -11.62
N LEU A 379 -23.98 -4.80 -10.98
CA LEU A 379 -22.79 -4.10 -10.49
C LEU A 379 -21.85 -3.75 -11.65
N LEU A 380 -21.54 -2.46 -11.77
CA LEU A 380 -20.47 -1.95 -12.62
C LEU A 380 -19.27 -1.52 -11.77
N PHE A 381 -18.11 -2.10 -12.06
CA PHE A 381 -16.84 -1.70 -11.47
C PHE A 381 -16.06 -0.81 -12.42
N ARG A 382 -15.65 0.37 -11.97
CA ARG A 382 -14.73 1.25 -12.70
C ARG A 382 -13.53 1.59 -11.85
N TYR A 383 -12.35 1.50 -12.45
CA TYR A 383 -11.12 1.67 -11.70
C TYR A 383 -9.98 2.18 -12.57
N ASP A 384 -9.20 3.11 -12.06
CA ASP A 384 -7.94 3.51 -12.66
C ASP A 384 -6.89 3.75 -11.57
N LEU A 385 -5.64 3.48 -11.92
CA LEU A 385 -4.49 3.48 -11.02
C LEU A 385 -3.25 3.96 -11.77
N LEU A 386 -2.43 4.74 -11.09
CA LEU A 386 -1.04 4.94 -11.45
C LEU A 386 -0.12 4.44 -10.34
N ASN A 387 0.75 3.49 -10.67
CA ASN A 387 1.78 3.00 -9.75
C ASN A 387 2.97 3.94 -9.77
N TYR A 388 3.62 4.08 -8.61
CA TYR A 388 4.88 4.76 -8.37
C TYR A 388 5.83 3.75 -7.75
N ARG A 389 6.75 3.22 -8.54
CA ARG A 389 7.72 2.23 -8.08
C ARG A 389 9.06 2.88 -7.82
N ILE A 390 9.64 2.63 -6.64
CA ILE A 390 10.96 3.15 -6.30
C ILE A 390 11.97 2.66 -7.33
N ALA A 391 12.82 3.56 -7.81
CA ALA A 391 13.78 3.27 -8.87
C ALA A 391 15.19 3.73 -8.49
N ASP A 392 16.14 2.82 -8.67
CA ASP A 392 17.58 3.09 -8.57
C ASP A 392 18.10 3.36 -9.98
N PHE A 393 18.38 4.64 -10.25
CA PHE A 393 18.87 5.07 -11.56
C PHE A 393 20.39 4.92 -11.65
N GLN A 394 20.84 4.34 -12.75
CA GLN A 394 22.25 4.27 -13.14
C GLN A 394 22.45 4.91 -14.50
N ASP A 395 23.57 5.60 -14.69
CA ASP A 395 23.90 6.24 -15.97
C ASP A 395 24.16 5.21 -17.08
N ASN A 396 24.62 4.02 -16.70
CA ASN A 396 25.05 2.95 -17.60
C ASN A 396 24.76 1.59 -16.95
N PRO A 397 24.47 0.52 -17.71
CA PRO A 397 24.49 -0.83 -17.16
C PRO A 397 25.91 -1.23 -16.77
N THR A 398 26.07 -2.10 -15.78
CA THR A 398 27.39 -2.40 -15.21
C THR A 398 27.62 -3.87 -14.91
N VAL A 399 28.90 -4.28 -15.01
CA VAL A 399 29.42 -5.53 -14.45
C VAL A 399 30.48 -5.20 -13.42
N LYS A 400 30.23 -5.52 -12.15
CA LYS A 400 31.24 -5.46 -11.09
C LYS A 400 32.04 -6.75 -11.06
N ILE A 401 33.36 -6.64 -11.02
CA ILE A 401 34.31 -7.74 -10.93
C ILE A 401 34.98 -7.68 -9.57
N ASN A 402 34.85 -8.74 -8.78
CA ASN A 402 35.61 -8.94 -7.56
C ASN A 402 36.80 -9.88 -7.86
N TYR A 403 37.99 -9.55 -7.38
CA TYR A 403 39.21 -10.33 -7.63
C TYR A 403 39.61 -11.08 -6.39
N VAL A 404 39.50 -12.40 -6.41
CA VAL A 404 39.66 -13.22 -5.22
C VAL A 404 40.52 -14.46 -5.47
N ASP A 405 41.26 -14.94 -4.48
CA ASP A 405 41.99 -16.21 -4.58
C ASP A 405 41.05 -17.44 -4.46
N GLU A 406 41.59 -18.68 -4.51
CA GLU A 406 40.80 -19.91 -4.30
C GLU A 406 40.16 -19.99 -2.91
N SER A 407 40.78 -19.34 -1.94
CA SER A 407 40.26 -19.18 -0.58
C SER A 407 39.33 -17.98 -0.45
N GLY A 408 39.06 -17.29 -1.56
CA GLY A 408 38.46 -15.99 -1.85
C GLY A 408 38.84 -14.76 -1.03
N ASN A 409 40.07 -14.72 -0.55
CA ASN A 409 40.63 -13.45 -0.10
C ASN A 409 40.72 -12.47 -1.27
N GLU A 410 40.43 -11.20 -1.01
CA GLU A 410 40.55 -10.15 -2.00
C GLU A 410 42.03 -9.98 -2.42
N LEU A 411 42.28 -10.12 -3.72
CA LEU A 411 43.61 -9.95 -4.32
C LEU A 411 43.88 -8.50 -4.72
N ARG A 412 42.82 -7.77 -5.06
CA ARG A 412 42.83 -6.34 -5.38
C ARG A 412 41.42 -5.76 -5.37
N ASP A 413 41.34 -4.43 -5.29
CA ASP A 413 40.09 -3.67 -5.36
C ASP A 413 39.21 -4.12 -6.53
N SER A 414 37.91 -4.26 -6.26
CA SER A 414 36.91 -4.56 -7.28
C SER A 414 36.87 -3.49 -8.39
N GLN A 415 36.56 -3.92 -9.61
CA GLN A 415 36.37 -3.02 -10.77
C GLN A 415 34.92 -3.03 -11.23
N THR A 416 34.35 -1.87 -11.54
CA THR A 416 33.03 -1.77 -12.18
C THR A 416 33.20 -1.38 -13.63
N ILE A 417 32.78 -2.26 -14.54
CA ILE A 417 32.89 -2.07 -15.98
C ILE A 417 31.54 -1.57 -16.51
N PRO A 418 31.46 -0.32 -17.00
CA PRO A 418 30.24 0.20 -17.59
C PRO A 418 30.08 -0.26 -19.05
N GLY A 419 28.84 -0.52 -19.44
CA GLY A 419 28.42 -0.66 -20.84
C GLY A 419 27.78 0.61 -21.37
N ASP A 420 27.50 0.66 -22.68
CA ASP A 420 26.75 1.79 -23.26
C ASP A 420 25.24 1.56 -23.17
N LYS A 421 24.76 0.33 -23.46
CA LYS A 421 23.34 -0.03 -23.43
C LYS A 421 23.07 -1.43 -22.88
N ILE A 422 21.85 -1.63 -22.39
CA ILE A 422 21.29 -2.93 -22.07
C ILE A 422 21.30 -3.80 -23.32
N GLY A 423 21.86 -5.00 -23.19
CA GLY A 423 21.99 -5.98 -24.26
C GLY A 423 23.25 -5.85 -25.12
N ASP A 424 24.05 -4.80 -24.93
CA ASP A 424 25.38 -4.69 -25.54
C ASP A 424 26.30 -5.79 -25.00
N GLU A 425 27.22 -6.24 -25.85
CA GLU A 425 28.18 -7.28 -25.50
C GLU A 425 29.35 -6.69 -24.71
N TYR A 426 29.87 -7.47 -23.76
CA TYR A 426 31.13 -7.18 -23.07
C TYR A 426 32.12 -8.31 -23.24
N ASP A 427 33.40 -7.97 -23.11
CA ASP A 427 34.52 -8.90 -23.03
C ASP A 427 35.43 -8.51 -21.86
N LEU A 428 35.53 -9.40 -20.86
CA LEU A 428 36.30 -9.19 -19.64
C LEU A 428 37.69 -9.83 -19.70
N THR A 429 38.15 -10.28 -20.87
CA THR A 429 39.44 -10.99 -21.05
C THR A 429 40.64 -10.16 -20.63
N ASP A 430 40.63 -8.84 -20.84
CA ASP A 430 41.72 -8.00 -20.36
C ASP A 430 41.60 -7.71 -18.85
N HIS A 431 40.38 -7.66 -18.33
CA HIS A 431 40.11 -7.48 -16.90
C HIS A 431 40.46 -8.72 -16.07
N SER A 432 40.55 -9.90 -16.69
CA SER A 432 40.93 -11.13 -16.00
C SER A 432 42.42 -11.26 -15.73
N LYS A 433 43.27 -10.41 -16.29
CA LYS A 433 44.72 -10.52 -16.13
C LYS A 433 45.15 -9.93 -14.78
N ILE A 434 45.81 -10.76 -13.98
CA ILE A 434 46.54 -10.38 -12.77
C ILE A 434 47.94 -10.97 -12.88
N GLU A 435 48.97 -10.17 -12.62
CA GLU A 435 50.36 -10.64 -12.64
C GLU A 435 50.61 -11.62 -11.50
N GLY A 436 51.20 -12.79 -11.80
CA GLY A 436 51.46 -13.85 -10.81
C GLY A 436 50.26 -14.73 -10.48
N TYR A 437 49.13 -14.57 -11.17
CA TYR A 437 47.90 -15.31 -10.87
C TYR A 437 47.19 -15.82 -12.14
N SER A 438 46.81 -17.10 -12.11
CA SER A 438 46.02 -17.76 -13.15
C SER A 438 44.53 -17.77 -12.82
N LEU A 439 43.69 -17.25 -13.73
CA LEU A 439 42.24 -17.27 -13.56
C LEU A 439 41.67 -18.70 -13.62
N ILE A 440 40.95 -19.10 -12.57
CA ILE A 440 40.20 -20.36 -12.50
C ILE A 440 38.78 -20.17 -13.01
N SER A 441 38.06 -19.16 -12.53
CA SER A 441 36.66 -18.90 -12.90
C SER A 441 36.34 -17.41 -12.88
N PRO A 442 35.38 -16.93 -13.69
CA PRO A 442 34.56 -17.68 -14.63
C PRO A 442 35.34 -18.08 -15.90
N LYS A 443 34.93 -19.19 -16.54
CA LYS A 443 35.53 -19.60 -17.83
C LYS A 443 35.02 -18.76 -19.00
N ASP A 444 33.79 -18.29 -18.93
CA ASP A 444 33.21 -17.37 -19.91
C ASP A 444 33.38 -15.93 -19.43
N LEU A 445 34.19 -15.18 -20.17
CA LEU A 445 34.51 -13.79 -19.92
C LEU A 445 33.69 -12.84 -20.81
N THR A 446 32.86 -13.41 -21.69
CA THR A 446 31.95 -12.64 -22.54
C THR A 446 30.53 -12.68 -22.00
N GLY A 447 29.68 -11.80 -22.51
CA GLY A 447 28.28 -11.76 -22.11
C GLY A 447 27.60 -10.50 -22.61
N LYS A 448 26.42 -10.21 -22.04
CA LYS A 448 25.67 -9.00 -22.33
C LYS A 448 25.32 -8.27 -21.06
N TYR A 449 25.36 -6.94 -21.14
CA TYR A 449 24.89 -6.05 -20.10
C TYR A 449 23.39 -6.23 -19.86
N THR A 450 22.97 -6.27 -18.60
CA THR A 450 21.56 -6.33 -18.20
C THR A 450 21.10 -5.04 -17.54
N GLN A 451 19.79 -4.87 -17.40
CA GLN A 451 19.21 -3.74 -16.67
C GLN A 451 19.62 -3.77 -15.19
N ASP A 452 19.59 -4.94 -14.56
CA ASP A 452 20.12 -5.09 -13.20
C ASP A 452 21.66 -5.12 -13.23
N PRO A 453 22.35 -4.41 -12.31
CA PRO A 453 23.80 -4.51 -12.16
C PRO A 453 24.23 -5.97 -11.98
N GLN A 454 25.24 -6.38 -12.75
CA GLN A 454 25.78 -7.73 -12.69
C GLN A 454 27.01 -7.75 -11.78
N GLU A 455 27.24 -8.86 -11.07
CA GLU A 455 28.43 -9.08 -10.27
C GLU A 455 29.08 -10.42 -10.64
N LYS A 456 30.40 -10.41 -10.80
CA LYS A 456 31.21 -11.58 -11.14
C LYS A 456 32.41 -11.69 -10.21
N ASP A 457 32.57 -12.85 -9.60
CA ASP A 457 33.77 -13.17 -8.83
C ASP A 457 34.79 -13.85 -9.74
N PHE A 458 35.94 -13.20 -9.93
CA PHE A 458 37.07 -13.75 -10.62
C PHE A 458 37.98 -14.44 -9.60
N VAL A 459 38.03 -15.76 -9.67
CA VAL A 459 38.75 -16.64 -8.74
C VAL A 459 40.09 -17.02 -9.37
N TYR A 460 41.17 -16.85 -8.63
CA TYR A 460 42.54 -17.04 -9.10
C TYR A 460 43.33 -18.04 -8.27
N LYS A 461 44.29 -18.70 -8.94
CA LYS A 461 45.36 -19.49 -8.32
C LYS A 461 46.67 -18.73 -8.44
N ASP A 462 47.48 -18.74 -7.39
CA ASP A 462 48.85 -18.21 -7.40
C ASP A 462 49.75 -19.06 -8.32
N ASP A 463 50.51 -18.41 -9.20
CA ASP A 463 51.41 -19.08 -10.12
C ASP A 463 52.71 -19.53 -9.42
N GLU A 464 53.08 -18.94 -8.27
CA GLU A 464 54.33 -19.26 -7.55
C GLU A 464 54.22 -20.52 -6.66
N ASP A 465 53.02 -21.06 -6.44
CA ASP A 465 52.79 -22.31 -5.70
C ASP A 465 53.16 -23.59 -6.50
N GLU A 466 53.82 -23.48 -7.67
CA GLU A 466 54.34 -24.61 -8.44
C GLU A 466 55.80 -25.01 -8.13
N ASP A 467 56.53 -24.27 -7.27
CA ASP A 467 57.97 -24.45 -7.06
C ASP A 467 58.40 -24.96 -5.66
N ASP A 468 57.73 -25.98 -5.11
CA ASP A 468 58.34 -26.79 -4.03
C ASP A 468 58.33 -28.30 -4.33
N ASN A 469 59.01 -28.68 -5.42
CA ASN A 469 59.58 -30.02 -5.50
C ASN A 469 60.87 -30.07 -6.33
N GLY A 470 61.94 -29.53 -5.75
CA GLY A 470 63.28 -29.45 -6.34
C GLY A 470 64.40 -29.90 -5.40
N GLY A 471 64.31 -31.12 -4.87
CA GLY A 471 65.46 -31.99 -4.53
C GLY A 471 66.40 -31.60 -3.38
N ASP A 472 66.39 -32.38 -2.30
CA ASP A 472 67.63 -32.79 -1.63
C ASP A 472 67.52 -34.21 -1.06
N THR A 473 68.61 -34.94 -1.23
CA THR A 473 68.84 -36.34 -0.91
C THR A 473 69.24 -36.55 0.55
N GLY A 474 68.56 -37.44 1.26
CA GLY A 474 69.02 -37.91 2.57
C GLY A 474 68.15 -39.03 3.13
N GLY A 475 68.57 -40.28 2.95
CA GLY A 475 67.80 -41.47 3.32
C GLY A 475 67.70 -41.76 4.82
N GLY A 476 66.66 -42.51 5.18
CA GLY A 476 66.49 -43.14 6.49
C GLY A 476 65.08 -43.72 6.66
N ASP A 477 64.98 -45.05 6.57
CA ASP A 477 63.79 -45.89 6.65
C ASP A 477 62.84 -45.63 7.84
N GLY A 478 61.52 -45.74 7.59
CA GLY A 478 60.48 -45.74 8.62
C GLY A 478 59.05 -45.72 8.09
N SER A 479 58.57 -46.87 7.63
CA SER A 479 57.19 -47.20 7.21
C SER A 479 56.08 -46.74 8.17
N GLY A 480 54.98 -46.17 7.64
CA GLY A 480 53.70 -46.08 8.37
C GLY A 480 52.62 -45.07 7.93
N GLY A 481 52.16 -45.10 6.68
CA GLY A 481 50.74 -44.95 6.27
C GLY A 481 49.89 -43.68 6.54
N GLY A 482 49.49 -43.00 5.45
CA GLY A 482 48.20 -42.28 5.27
C GLY A 482 48.05 -40.91 5.96
N ASN A 483 47.50 -39.85 5.39
CA ASN A 483 46.66 -39.66 4.21
C ASN A 483 46.78 -38.18 3.78
N GLY A 484 46.77 -37.91 2.47
CA GLY A 484 46.70 -36.56 1.93
C GLY A 484 45.36 -35.88 2.24
N GLY A 485 45.38 -34.55 2.32
CA GLY A 485 44.22 -33.72 2.56
C GLY A 485 44.40 -32.33 1.98
N GLY A 486 44.34 -32.21 0.65
CA GLY A 486 43.98 -30.95 0.01
C GLY A 486 42.55 -30.63 0.44
N SER A 487 42.37 -29.62 1.29
CA SER A 487 41.08 -29.27 1.84
C SER A 487 40.28 -28.47 0.81
N THR A 488 39.54 -29.15 -0.06
CA THR A 488 38.35 -28.56 -0.69
C THR A 488 37.50 -27.94 0.42
N VAL A 489 37.39 -26.62 0.47
CA VAL A 489 36.57 -25.97 1.48
C VAL A 489 35.12 -26.31 1.15
N ASP A 490 34.53 -27.22 1.93
CA ASP A 490 33.12 -27.59 1.82
C ASP A 490 32.25 -26.35 1.99
N ARG A 491 31.77 -25.80 0.88
CA ARG A 491 30.92 -24.62 0.82
C ARG A 491 29.76 -24.81 -0.13
N THR A 492 28.57 -24.48 0.34
CA THR A 492 27.37 -24.34 -0.50
C THR A 492 26.72 -23.00 -0.20
N VAL A 493 26.17 -22.36 -1.22
CA VAL A 493 25.37 -21.14 -1.08
C VAL A 493 24.05 -21.35 -1.78
N GLU A 494 22.97 -21.08 -1.07
CA GLU A 494 21.61 -21.27 -1.54
C GLU A 494 20.86 -19.95 -1.44
N ASN A 495 20.07 -19.62 -2.47
CA ASN A 495 19.14 -18.50 -2.40
C ASN A 495 18.02 -18.87 -1.42
N SER A 496 17.83 -18.03 -0.41
CA SER A 496 16.81 -18.24 0.62
C SER A 496 16.48 -16.88 1.22
N ILE A 497 15.20 -16.53 1.22
CA ILE A 497 14.72 -15.22 1.67
C ILE A 497 14.10 -15.36 3.07
N GLN A 498 14.66 -14.63 4.03
CA GLN A 498 14.17 -14.59 5.41
C GLN A 498 14.53 -13.25 6.07
N ASN A 499 13.78 -12.88 7.10
CA ASN A 499 14.21 -11.83 8.02
C ASN A 499 14.85 -12.48 9.24
N VAL A 500 16.00 -11.97 9.67
CA VAL A 500 16.77 -12.51 10.79
C VAL A 500 17.05 -11.42 11.82
N SER A 501 17.01 -11.77 13.10
CA SER A 501 17.26 -10.83 14.19
C SER A 501 18.38 -11.36 15.08
N THR A 502 19.34 -10.51 15.43
CA THR A 502 20.35 -10.87 16.42
C THR A 502 19.73 -10.97 17.81
N TYR A 503 20.28 -11.83 18.67
CA TYR A 503 19.76 -12.04 20.02
C TYR A 503 19.99 -10.83 20.93
N ALA A 504 18.95 -10.35 21.61
CA ALA A 504 19.04 -9.19 22.52
C ALA A 504 19.88 -9.46 23.78
N ASN A 505 20.05 -10.73 24.17
CA ASN A 505 20.81 -11.14 25.35
C ASN A 505 22.30 -11.44 25.06
N ARG A 506 22.78 -11.09 23.86
CA ARG A 506 24.20 -11.21 23.48
C ARG A 506 24.83 -9.84 23.29
N SER A 507 26.15 -9.80 23.37
CA SER A 507 26.96 -8.67 22.88
C SER A 507 26.85 -8.55 21.36
N ALA A 508 27.49 -7.53 20.79
CA ALA A 508 27.56 -7.36 19.34
C ALA A 508 27.96 -8.66 18.61
N VAL A 509 27.31 -8.92 17.47
CA VAL A 509 27.46 -10.14 16.67
C VAL A 509 28.56 -9.95 15.64
N ASP A 510 29.47 -10.93 15.59
CA ASP A 510 30.56 -10.94 14.65
C ASP A 510 30.06 -11.09 13.21
N LEU A 511 30.63 -10.28 12.33
CA LEU A 511 30.47 -10.43 10.90
C LEU A 511 31.61 -11.27 10.34
N PHE A 512 31.28 -12.05 9.32
CA PHE A 512 32.20 -12.90 8.59
C PHE A 512 32.15 -12.52 7.12
N ASP A 513 33.30 -12.55 6.46
CA ASP A 513 33.32 -12.50 5.01
C ASP A 513 32.78 -13.82 4.41
N TYR A 514 32.71 -13.86 3.09
CA TYR A 514 32.32 -15.06 2.35
C TYR A 514 33.21 -16.29 2.67
N HIS A 515 34.38 -16.08 3.25
CA HIS A 515 35.39 -17.11 3.53
C HIS A 515 35.44 -17.59 4.97
N GLY A 516 34.56 -17.02 5.80
CA GLY A 516 34.47 -17.32 7.23
C GLY A 516 35.56 -16.62 8.05
N HIS A 517 36.28 -15.65 7.49
CA HIS A 517 37.14 -14.77 8.26
C HIS A 517 36.29 -13.74 8.97
N ARG A 518 36.57 -13.56 10.26
CA ARG A 518 35.87 -12.60 11.09
C ARG A 518 36.32 -11.18 10.74
N LEU A 519 35.37 -10.30 10.42
CA LEU A 519 35.60 -8.87 10.29
C LEU A 519 35.84 -8.26 11.68
N THR A 520 36.83 -7.38 11.80
CA THR A 520 37.26 -6.81 13.09
C THR A 520 36.98 -5.31 13.22
N ASP A 521 36.64 -4.65 12.12
CA ASP A 521 36.33 -3.22 12.03
C ASP A 521 34.88 -2.90 12.37
N ARG A 522 33.98 -3.89 12.31
CA ARG A 522 32.55 -3.70 12.56
C ARG A 522 31.85 -4.99 13.04
N GLN A 523 30.71 -4.81 13.70
CA GLN A 523 29.85 -5.88 14.23
C GLN A 523 28.39 -5.43 14.17
N LEU A 524 27.44 -6.38 14.21
CA LEU A 524 26.03 -6.03 14.32
C LEU A 524 25.64 -5.78 15.78
N ALA A 525 24.78 -4.79 16.02
CA ALA A 525 24.20 -4.57 17.34
C ALA A 525 23.31 -5.74 17.77
N ALA A 526 23.16 -5.93 19.08
CA ALA A 526 22.16 -6.85 19.62
C ALA A 526 20.73 -6.34 19.33
N ASP A 527 19.77 -7.26 19.21
CA ASP A 527 18.35 -6.97 18.88
C ASP A 527 18.18 -6.14 17.59
N SER A 528 19.04 -6.38 16.59
CA SER A 528 18.94 -5.73 15.28
C SER A 528 18.38 -6.69 14.23
N GLY A 529 17.45 -6.18 13.41
CA GLY A 529 16.79 -6.94 12.34
C GLY A 529 17.46 -6.71 10.99
N TRP A 530 17.59 -7.79 10.21
CA TRP A 530 18.28 -7.82 8.92
C TRP A 530 17.49 -8.64 7.91
N TYR A 531 17.52 -8.19 6.66
CA TYR A 531 17.05 -8.97 5.52
C TYR A 531 18.19 -9.88 5.06
N SER A 532 17.89 -11.15 4.81
CA SER A 532 18.83 -12.14 4.28
C SER A 532 18.23 -12.81 3.06
N ASP A 533 19.00 -12.85 1.98
CA ASP A 533 18.59 -13.44 0.70
C ASP A 533 19.40 -14.69 0.31
N LYS A 534 20.41 -15.06 1.13
CA LYS A 534 21.21 -16.27 0.94
C LYS A 534 21.56 -16.93 2.27
N ILE A 535 21.67 -18.25 2.24
CA ILE A 535 22.26 -19.06 3.31
C ILE A 535 23.53 -19.70 2.75
N MET A 536 24.64 -19.54 3.47
CA MET A 536 25.90 -20.21 3.17
C MET A 536 26.15 -21.32 4.19
N THR A 537 26.44 -22.54 3.75
CA THR A 537 27.08 -23.56 4.59
C THR A 537 28.56 -23.54 4.28
N LEU A 538 29.41 -23.33 5.28
CA LEU A 538 30.87 -23.31 5.16
C LEU A 538 31.47 -24.18 6.26
N ARG A 539 32.17 -25.26 5.86
CA ARG A 539 32.76 -26.26 6.77
C ARG A 539 31.73 -26.80 7.77
N GLY A 540 30.52 -27.06 7.28
CA GLY A 540 29.37 -27.52 8.09
C GLY A 540 28.70 -26.45 8.97
N VAL A 541 29.18 -25.21 8.99
CA VAL A 541 28.57 -24.10 9.74
C VAL A 541 27.70 -23.27 8.82
N LYS A 542 26.46 -22.96 9.22
CA LYS A 542 25.54 -22.14 8.43
C LYS A 542 25.65 -20.65 8.77
N TYR A 543 25.47 -19.81 7.76
CA TYR A 543 25.49 -18.36 7.84
C TYR A 543 24.34 -17.72 7.06
N TYR A 544 23.83 -16.59 7.56
CA TYR A 544 22.91 -15.69 6.85
C TYR A 544 23.67 -14.53 6.23
N ARG A 545 23.35 -14.17 4.99
CA ARG A 545 23.89 -12.96 4.37
C ARG A 545 23.13 -11.75 4.87
N VAL A 546 23.83 -10.72 5.34
CA VAL A 546 23.21 -9.49 5.89
C VAL A 546 23.67 -8.21 5.17
N SER A 547 24.63 -8.34 4.26
CA SER A 547 25.13 -7.31 3.35
C SER A 547 25.72 -7.98 2.10
N SER A 548 26.19 -7.22 1.11
CA SER A 548 26.71 -7.75 -0.17
C SER A 548 27.76 -8.86 0.03
N SER A 549 28.63 -8.71 1.03
CA SER A 549 29.74 -9.65 1.31
C SER A 549 29.88 -10.02 2.79
N GLU A 550 28.89 -9.68 3.63
CA GLU A 550 28.98 -9.88 5.08
C GLU A 550 27.92 -10.89 5.55
N TRP A 551 28.35 -11.78 6.43
CA TRP A 551 27.60 -12.95 6.86
C TRP A 551 27.61 -13.04 8.39
N ILE A 552 26.52 -13.53 8.98
CA ILE A 552 26.47 -13.88 10.41
C ILE A 552 26.16 -15.36 10.56
N LYS A 553 26.65 -15.99 11.63
CA LYS A 553 26.30 -17.41 11.89
C LYS A 553 24.81 -17.52 12.17
N VAL A 554 24.18 -18.56 11.66
CA VAL A 554 22.75 -18.84 11.93
C VAL A 554 22.48 -18.93 13.43
N ASN A 555 23.39 -19.51 14.21
CA ASN A 555 23.26 -19.63 15.66
C ASN A 555 23.40 -18.31 16.45
N ASP A 556 23.74 -17.20 15.77
CA ASP A 556 23.84 -15.87 16.37
C ASP A 556 22.60 -15.00 16.08
N ALA A 557 21.63 -15.55 15.35
CA ALA A 557 20.35 -14.91 15.04
C ALA A 557 19.18 -15.90 15.14
N TYR A 558 17.96 -15.38 15.03
CA TYR A 558 16.74 -16.16 14.86
C TYR A 558 15.91 -15.57 13.71
N GLU A 559 15.20 -16.42 12.97
CA GLU A 559 14.30 -15.99 11.90
C GLU A 559 12.99 -15.42 12.46
N TYR A 560 12.41 -14.45 11.75
CA TYR A 560 11.12 -13.87 12.11
C TYR A 560 10.32 -13.45 10.88
N THR A 561 9.01 -13.31 11.06
CA THR A 561 8.10 -12.70 10.09
C THR A 561 7.73 -11.31 10.58
N ILE A 562 7.86 -10.31 9.71
CA ILE A 562 7.38 -8.95 9.98
C ILE A 562 5.85 -9.01 10.02
N LYS A 563 5.30 -8.84 11.22
CA LYS A 563 3.88 -8.76 11.49
C LYS A 563 3.73 -8.03 12.81
N ASP A 564 3.04 -6.90 12.81
CA ASP A 564 2.70 -6.19 14.04
C ASP A 564 1.19 -6.18 14.25
N GLY A 565 0.79 -5.98 15.51
CA GLY A 565 -0.62 -6.00 15.87
C GLY A 565 -0.80 -6.04 17.37
N VAL A 566 -2.02 -6.39 17.80
CA VAL A 566 -2.37 -6.57 19.21
C VAL A 566 -2.88 -7.99 19.40
N VAL A 567 -2.40 -8.65 20.45
CA VAL A 567 -2.91 -9.95 20.90
C VAL A 567 -3.51 -9.80 22.29
N ARG A 568 -4.71 -10.36 22.49
CA ARG A 568 -5.36 -10.50 23.79
C ARG A 568 -5.09 -11.87 24.35
N THR A 569 -4.59 -11.91 25.58
CA THR A 569 -4.35 -13.16 26.31
C THR A 569 -5.66 -13.87 26.66
N LYS A 570 -5.70 -15.19 26.43
CA LYS A 570 -6.84 -16.03 26.81
C LYS A 570 -7.01 -16.05 28.34
N ARG A 571 -8.25 -16.30 28.81
CA ARG A 571 -8.64 -16.28 30.24
C ARG A 571 -8.66 -17.65 30.92
N ASP A 572 -8.13 -18.67 30.26
CA ASP A 572 -8.13 -20.08 30.65
C ASP A 572 -7.03 -20.46 31.66
N THR A 573 -6.01 -19.61 31.86
CA THR A 573 -4.97 -19.81 32.89
C THR A 573 -4.73 -18.53 33.71
N PRO A 574 -4.19 -18.61 34.95
CA PRO A 574 -3.94 -17.43 35.78
C PRO A 574 -2.91 -16.44 35.21
N TYR A 575 -2.06 -16.88 34.30
CA TYR A 575 -1.13 -16.06 33.51
C TYR A 575 -0.68 -16.83 32.26
N LYS A 576 -0.15 -16.11 31.26
CA LYS A 576 0.48 -16.67 30.05
C LYS A 576 1.98 -16.65 30.18
N LYS A 577 2.62 -17.81 29.95
CA LYS A 577 4.08 -17.94 30.04
C LYS A 577 4.72 -17.26 28.84
N LEU A 578 5.83 -16.60 29.08
CA LEU A 578 6.68 -16.04 28.04
C LEU A 578 7.93 -16.90 27.89
N ILE A 579 8.44 -16.95 26.67
CA ILE A 579 9.76 -17.50 26.37
C ILE A 579 10.65 -16.42 25.78
N ASN A 580 11.96 -16.61 25.84
CA ASN A 580 12.93 -15.79 25.13
C ASN A 580 13.22 -16.35 23.72
N ALA A 581 14.07 -15.66 22.94
CA ALA A 581 14.42 -16.10 21.60
C ALA A 581 15.26 -17.39 21.53
N HIS A 582 15.79 -17.87 22.67
CA HIS A 582 16.44 -19.19 22.79
C HIS A 582 15.44 -20.29 23.24
N SER A 583 14.14 -20.00 23.18
CA SER A 583 13.06 -20.88 23.65
C SER A 583 13.10 -21.19 25.15
N GLU A 584 13.80 -20.38 25.95
CA GLU A 584 13.88 -20.55 27.40
C GLU A 584 12.76 -19.77 28.11
N PRO A 585 12.18 -20.28 29.21
CA PRO A 585 11.16 -19.55 29.96
C PRO A 585 11.66 -18.22 30.52
N SER A 586 10.87 -17.15 30.37
CA SER A 586 11.10 -15.87 31.06
C SER A 586 10.65 -15.96 32.53
N ASN A 587 11.17 -15.05 33.37
CA ASN A 587 10.70 -14.86 34.75
C ASN A 587 9.43 -14.01 34.85
N ARG A 588 8.85 -13.59 33.71
CA ARG A 588 7.61 -12.81 33.62
C ARG A 588 6.51 -13.58 32.89
N GLY A 589 5.27 -13.19 33.12
CA GLY A 589 4.09 -13.72 32.43
C GLY A 589 3.02 -12.66 32.27
N LEU A 590 2.12 -12.86 31.30
CA LEU A 590 1.06 -11.92 30.98
C LEU A 590 -0.21 -12.25 31.77
N ALA A 591 -0.88 -11.25 32.34
CA ALA A 591 -2.15 -11.46 33.03
C ALA A 591 -3.28 -11.85 32.04
N PRO A 592 -4.24 -12.70 32.42
CA PRO A 592 -5.30 -13.15 31.52
C PRO A 592 -6.23 -12.01 31.09
N GLY A 593 -6.66 -12.01 29.83
CA GLY A 593 -7.57 -11.01 29.27
C GLY A 593 -6.97 -9.62 29.06
N THR A 594 -5.64 -9.51 29.08
CA THR A 594 -4.90 -8.26 28.78
C THR A 594 -4.37 -8.23 27.35
N ASP A 595 -4.23 -7.02 26.82
CA ASP A 595 -3.83 -6.75 25.44
C ASP A 595 -2.36 -6.38 25.35
N TRP A 596 -1.67 -6.97 24.39
CA TRP A 596 -0.23 -6.80 24.19
C TRP A 596 0.06 -6.51 22.74
N LYS A 597 0.80 -5.43 22.50
CA LYS A 597 1.35 -5.17 21.17
C LYS A 597 2.42 -6.20 20.87
N PHE A 598 2.45 -6.67 19.63
CA PHE A 598 3.57 -7.42 19.10
C PHE A 598 4.07 -6.76 17.81
N ASP A 599 5.33 -6.99 17.47
CA ASP A 599 5.98 -6.38 16.30
C ASP A 599 6.57 -7.39 15.32
N ARG A 600 6.55 -8.68 15.67
CA ARG A 600 6.90 -9.80 14.80
C ARG A 600 6.34 -11.10 15.33
N THR A 601 6.24 -12.08 14.44
CA THR A 601 6.02 -13.48 14.80
C THR A 601 7.29 -14.29 14.58
N VAL A 602 7.49 -15.32 15.40
CA VAL A 602 8.60 -16.27 15.30
C VAL A 602 8.06 -17.69 15.38
N GLU A 603 8.74 -18.63 14.73
CA GLU A 603 8.45 -20.06 14.88
C GLU A 603 9.56 -20.71 15.68
N PHE A 604 9.21 -21.27 16.85
CA PHE A 604 10.10 -22.04 17.68
C PHE A 604 9.51 -23.43 17.89
N ASP A 605 10.29 -24.47 17.61
CA ASP A 605 9.88 -25.87 17.73
C ASP A 605 8.53 -26.19 17.03
N GLY A 606 8.30 -25.61 15.85
CA GLY A 606 7.07 -25.79 15.07
C GLY A 606 5.84 -25.06 15.61
N LYS A 607 6.03 -24.11 16.54
CA LYS A 607 4.95 -23.31 17.14
C LYS A 607 5.19 -21.83 16.90
N THR A 608 4.11 -21.12 16.57
CA THR A 608 4.14 -19.68 16.39
C THR A 608 4.07 -18.93 17.72
N TYR A 609 4.89 -17.90 17.86
CA TYR A 609 4.88 -16.98 18.99
C TYR A 609 4.87 -15.51 18.52
N TYR A 610 4.26 -14.64 19.33
CA TYR A 610 4.20 -13.19 19.13
C TYR A 610 5.21 -12.50 20.04
N ARG A 611 6.07 -11.63 19.50
CA ARG A 611 7.03 -10.87 20.30
C ARG A 611 6.35 -9.70 20.99
N VAL A 612 6.13 -9.80 22.30
CA VAL A 612 5.40 -8.79 23.10
C VAL A 612 6.31 -7.88 23.93
N SER A 613 7.61 -8.20 23.99
CA SER A 613 8.66 -7.35 24.57
C SER A 613 10.00 -7.69 23.95
N THR A 614 11.04 -6.89 24.24
CA THR A 614 12.42 -7.22 23.88
C THR A 614 12.77 -8.62 24.42
N ASN A 615 13.08 -9.54 23.51
CA ASN A 615 13.40 -10.93 23.82
C ASN A 615 12.33 -11.68 24.62
N GLU A 616 11.05 -11.34 24.46
CA GLU A 616 9.96 -12.09 25.09
C GLU A 616 8.80 -12.33 24.13
N PHE A 617 8.38 -13.58 24.08
CA PHE A 617 7.41 -14.08 23.13
C PHE A 617 6.32 -14.87 23.82
N VAL A 618 5.07 -14.64 23.43
CA VAL A 618 3.89 -15.39 23.92
C VAL A 618 3.41 -16.36 22.85
N ALA A 619 3.05 -17.58 23.24
CA ALA A 619 2.58 -18.60 22.30
C ALA A 619 1.26 -18.16 21.63
N ALA A 620 1.11 -18.46 20.34
CA ALA A 620 -0.12 -18.14 19.62
C ALA A 620 -1.35 -18.84 20.22
N ASP A 621 -1.17 -20.05 20.74
CA ASP A 621 -2.22 -20.81 21.44
C ASP A 621 -2.71 -20.15 22.72
N ASP A 622 -1.94 -19.23 23.31
CA ASP A 622 -2.29 -18.55 24.57
C ASP A 622 -3.00 -17.21 24.35
N VAL A 623 -3.15 -16.77 23.10
CA VAL A 623 -3.69 -15.46 22.76
C VAL A 623 -4.67 -15.51 21.58
N SER A 624 -5.27 -14.37 21.27
CA SER A 624 -6.08 -14.16 20.07
C SER A 624 -5.77 -12.77 19.52
N GLU A 625 -5.52 -12.65 18.22
CA GLU A 625 -5.36 -11.34 17.56
C GLU A 625 -6.66 -10.54 17.72
N VAL A 626 -6.54 -9.23 17.95
CA VAL A 626 -7.65 -8.31 18.30
C VAL A 626 -7.80 -7.23 17.27
#